data_AF-A0A497FHW7-F1
#
_entry.id   AF-A0A497FHW7-F1
#
_cell.length_a   1.000
_cell.length_b   1.000
_cell.length_c   1.000
_cell.angle_alpha   90.00
_cell.angle_beta   90.00
_cell.angle_gamma   90.00
#
_symmetry.space_group_name_H-M   'P 1'
#
loop_
_entity.id
_entity.type
_entity.pdbx_description
1 polymer ?
#
loop_
_entity_poly.entity_id
_entity_poly.type
_entity_poly.pdbx_seq_one_letter_code
_entity_poly.pdbx_strand_id
1 'polypeptide(L)' 'MLEKDVIKLEDYYTVGVYKKRPVVIVRGSGAVVWDIEGREYID' A
#
# COMPACT_ATOMS: atom_id res chain seq x y z
N MET A 1 -7.28 6.86 -8.18
CA MET A 1 -7.55 5.44 -7.86
C MET A 1 -7.73 5.36 -6.35
N LEU A 2 -8.75 4.68 -5.83
CA LEU A 2 -8.97 4.60 -4.38
C LEU A 2 -8.06 3.51 -3.78
N GLU A 3 -7.59 3.72 -2.55
CA GLU A 3 -6.76 2.76 -1.80
C GLU A 3 -7.37 1.35 -1.78
N LYS A 4 -8.68 1.27 -1.53
CA LYS A 4 -9.44 0.01 -1.48
C LYS A 4 -9.45 -0.75 -2.81
N ASP A 5 -9.38 -0.05 -3.94
CA ASP A 5 -9.41 -0.71 -5.25
C ASP A 5 -8.08 -1.43 -5.52
N VAL A 6 -6.96 -0.84 -5.11
CA VAL A 6 -5.63 -1.46 -5.22
C VAL A 6 -5.54 -2.71 -4.35
N ILE A 7 -6.00 -2.62 -3.10
CA ILE A 7 -6.01 -3.77 -2.19
C ILE A 7 -6.86 -4.91 -2.76
N LYS A 8 -8.06 -4.61 -3.27
CA LYS A 8 -8.92 -5.62 -3.91
C LYS A 8 -8.28 -6.26 -5.14
N LEU A 9 -7.59 -5.47 -5.96
CA LEU A 9 -6.89 -5.97 -7.14
C LEU A 9 -5.78 -6.94 -6.71
N GLU A 10 -4.99 -6.55 -5.72
CA GLU A 10 -3.92 -7.37 -5.18
C GLU A 10 -4.44 -8.66 -4.54
N ASP A 11 -5.51 -8.58 -3.76
CA ASP A 11 -6.16 -9.75 -3.15
C ASP A 11 -6.71 -10.73 -4.19
N TYR A 12 -7.21 -10.22 -5.33
CA TYR A 12 -7.73 -11.04 -6.42
C TYR A 12 -6.62 -11.73 -7.22
N TYR A 13 -5.53 -11.02 -7.52
CA TYR A 13 -4.48 -11.49 -8.42
C TYR A 13 -3.26 -12.12 -7.72
N THR A 14 -3.11 -11.95 -6.40
CA THR A 14 -2.00 -12.55 -5.63
C THR A 14 -2.47 -13.74 -4.79
N VAL A 15 -1.57 -14.68 -4.52
CA VAL A 15 -1.87 -15.95 -3.82
C VAL A 15 -2.20 -15.74 -2.32
N GLY A 16 -2.02 -14.53 -1.78
CA GLY A 16 -2.40 -14.24 -0.39
C GLY A 16 -1.53 -14.91 0.69
N VAL A 17 -0.30 -15.33 0.36
CA VAL A 17 0.60 -16.03 1.30
C VAL A 17 1.14 -15.15 2.44
N TYR A 18 1.09 -13.83 2.28
CA TYR A 18 1.51 -12.86 3.29
C TYR A 18 0.32 -12.05 3.78
N LYS A 19 0.23 -11.86 5.10
CA LYS A 19 -0.72 -10.89 5.68
C LYS A 19 -0.20 -9.47 5.42
N LYS A 20 -0.96 -8.71 4.65
CA LYS A 20 -0.61 -7.33 4.27
C LYS A 20 -1.29 -6.33 5.21
N ARG A 21 -0.64 -5.19 5.42
CA ARG A 21 -1.28 -4.04 6.07
C ARG A 21 -2.21 -3.37 5.07
N PRO A 22 -3.39 -2.86 5.47
CA PRO A 22 -4.28 -2.13 4.58
C PRO A 22 -3.71 -0.72 4.37
N VAL A 23 -2.63 -0.62 3.61
CA VAL A 23 -1.96 0.64 3.23
C VAL A 23 -1.33 0.44 1.86
N VAL A 24 -1.42 1.45 1.01
CA VAL A 24 -0.86 1.43 -0.35
C VAL A 24 0.21 2.49 -0.47
N ILE A 25 1.48 2.08 -0.38
CA ILE A 25 2.64 2.98 -0.50
C ILE A 25 2.92 3.29 -1.98
N VAL A 26 3.06 4.58 -2.31
CA VAL A 26 3.27 5.06 -3.69
C VAL A 26 4.58 5.82 -3.90
N ARG A 27 5.27 6.20 -2.81
CA ARG A 27 6.56 6.92 -2.86
C ARG A 27 7.39 6.60 -1.62
N GLY A 28 8.71 6.61 -1.77
CA GLY A 28 9.69 6.54 -0.68
C GLY A 28 10.85 7.52 -0.88
N SER A 29 11.42 8.01 0.22
CA SER A 29 12.60 8.91 0.25
C SER A 29 13.28 8.83 1.61
N GLY A 30 14.52 8.32 1.64
CA GLY A 30 15.19 8.03 2.89
C GLY A 30 14.40 6.98 3.70
N ALA A 31 14.12 7.27 4.97
CA ALA A 31 13.31 6.41 5.85
C ALA A 31 11.82 6.78 5.88
N VAL A 32 11.36 7.64 4.95
CA VAL A 32 9.96 8.09 4.90
C VAL A 32 9.28 7.53 3.65
N VAL A 33 8.06 7.03 3.83
CA VAL A 33 7.17 6.57 2.77
C VAL A 33 5.84 7.30 2.80
N TRP A 34 5.20 7.42 1.63
CA TRP A 34 3.90 8.05 1.49
C TRP A 34 2.89 7.07 0.93
N ASP A 35 1.70 7.04 1.53
CA ASP A 35 0.58 6.32 0.95
C ASP A 35 -0.10 7.08 -0.20
N ILE A 36 -1.07 6.43 -0.84
CA ILE A 36 -1.83 6.98 -1.96
C ILE A 36 -2.68 8.20 -1.61
N GLU A 37 -2.96 8.43 -0.32
CA GLU A 37 -3.68 9.62 0.18
C GLU A 37 -2.70 10.74 0.60
N GLY A 38 -1.39 10.51 0.46
CA GLY A 38 -0.35 11.48 0.77
C GLY A 38 0.07 11.51 2.24
N ARG A 39 -0.38 10.55 3.07
CA ARG A 39 0.05 10.45 4.47
C ARG A 39 1.48 9.92 4.55
N GLU A 40 2.25 10.47 5.48
CA GLU A 40 3.66 10.11 5.68
C GLU A 40 3.81 9.08 6.80
N TYR A 41 4.72 8.14 6.60
CA TYR A 41 5.09 7.11 7.57
C TYR A 41 6.60 6.94 7.61
N ILE A 42 7.12 6.54 8.77
CA ILE A 42 8.49 6.03 8.89
C ILE A 42 8.45 4.54 8.57
N ASP A 43 9.28 4.10 7.62
CA ASP A 43 9.43 2.69 7.19
C ASP A 43 10.33 1.89 8.14
#